data_AF-A0A3N6M474-F1
#
_entry.id   AF-A0A3N6M474-F1
#
_cell.length_a   1.000
_cell.length_b   1.000
_cell.length_c   1.000
_cell.angle_alpha   90.00
_cell.angle_beta   90.00
_cell.angle_gamma   90.00
#
_symmetry.space_group_name_H-M   'P 1'
#
loop_
_entity.id
_entity.type
_entity.pdbx_description
1 polymer ?
#
loop_
_entity_poly.entity_id
_entity_poly.type
_entity_poly.pdbx_seq_one_letter_code
_entity_poly.pdbx_strand_id
1 'polypeptide(L)'
;MTVVAQTEVTRETYWGISATEYAVFYLLAAITIFVFLYGVYRRFDRYAAGDDDPFARLDDLSTRVVEAARIALSNEKNFNRDLYGGLMHSFILWGFLTLLIATLIIMFEQYATEMLFDVAFWHGDFYLAYQFIVDAMGLLFVVGIGMAI
;
A
#
# COMPACT_ATOMS: atom_id res chain seq x y z
N MET A 1 -28.59 -29.80 7.16
CA MET A 1 -27.66 -28.70 7.48
C MET A 1 -28.13 -27.49 6.70
N THR A 2 -28.74 -26.53 7.38
CA THR A 2 -29.16 -25.27 6.77
C THR A 2 -27.88 -24.48 6.52
N VAL A 3 -27.44 -24.42 5.26
CA VAL A 3 -26.37 -23.50 4.86
C VAL A 3 -26.99 -22.12 5.01
N VAL A 4 -26.66 -21.42 6.09
CA VAL A 4 -26.98 -20.00 6.21
C VAL A 4 -26.12 -19.32 5.15
N ALA A 5 -26.76 -18.89 4.07
CA ALA A 5 -26.13 -17.98 3.12
C ALA A 5 -25.61 -16.77 3.92
N GLN A 6 -24.38 -16.36 3.65
CA GLN A 6 -23.72 -15.24 4.32
C GLN A 6 -24.68 -14.04 4.38
N THR A 7 -25.12 -13.66 5.58
CA THR A 7 -26.18 -12.65 5.77
C THR A 7 -25.69 -11.22 5.56
N GLU A 8 -24.38 -11.02 5.61
CA GLU A 8 -23.69 -9.74 5.46
C GLU A 8 -22.78 -9.80 4.23
N VAL A 9 -22.86 -8.79 3.35
CA VAL A 9 -22.02 -8.67 2.15
C VAL A 9 -20.65 -8.16 2.58
N THR A 10 -19.78 -9.09 2.99
CA THR A 10 -18.39 -8.83 3.41
C THR A 10 -17.56 -10.11 3.26
N ARG A 11 -16.28 -10.10 3.64
CA ARG A 11 -15.42 -11.31 3.69
C ARG A 11 -14.82 -11.48 5.07
N GLU A 12 -14.80 -12.70 5.58
CA GLU A 12 -14.09 -13.00 6.83
C GLU A 12 -12.57 -12.72 6.72
N THR A 13 -12.03 -11.99 7.69
CA THR A 13 -10.58 -11.82 7.85
C THR A 13 -10.00 -13.04 8.56
N TYR A 14 -8.83 -13.52 8.11
CA TYR A 14 -8.15 -14.71 8.65
C TYR A 14 -8.92 -16.04 8.52
N TRP A 15 -9.85 -16.15 7.56
CA TRP A 15 -10.57 -17.39 7.32
C TRP A 15 -9.62 -18.57 7.07
N GLY A 16 -9.81 -19.65 7.83
CA GLY A 16 -9.02 -20.87 7.73
C GLY A 16 -7.66 -20.86 8.45
N ILE A 17 -7.34 -19.80 9.21
CA ILE A 17 -6.08 -19.66 9.95
C ILE A 17 -6.27 -20.07 11.42
N SER A 18 -5.44 -21.00 11.90
CA SER A 18 -5.37 -21.41 13.31
C SER A 18 -4.68 -20.36 14.19
N ALA A 19 -4.85 -20.46 15.52
CA ALA A 19 -4.19 -19.55 16.46
C ALA A 19 -2.66 -19.54 16.33
N THR A 20 -2.06 -20.69 16.03
CA THR A 20 -0.60 -20.81 15.82
C THR A 20 -0.17 -20.07 14.55
N GLU A 21 -0.90 -20.25 13.45
CA GLU A 21 -0.58 -19.59 12.18
C GLU A 21 -0.79 -18.08 12.26
N TYR A 22 -1.81 -17.63 12.99
CA TYR A 22 -2.02 -16.23 13.31
C TYR A 22 -0.83 -15.65 14.08
N ALA A 23 -0.36 -16.33 15.13
CA ALA A 23 0.81 -15.90 15.89
C ALA A 23 2.10 -15.85 15.03
N VAL A 24 2.29 -16.85 14.16
CA VAL A 24 3.43 -16.88 13.21
C VAL A 24 3.36 -15.72 12.22
N PHE A 25 2.17 -15.41 11.68
CA PHE A 25 1.97 -14.27 10.79
C PHE A 25 2.43 -12.96 11.45
N TYR A 26 2.00 -12.70 12.69
CA TYR A 26 2.40 -11.49 13.41
C TYR A 26 3.89 -11.46 13.78
N LEU A 27 4.49 -12.62 14.10
CA LEU A 27 5.94 -12.70 14.30
C LEU A 27 6.71 -12.34 13.02
N LEU A 28 6.30 -12.88 11.88
CA LEU A 28 6.93 -12.58 10.58
C LEU A 28 6.71 -11.13 10.16
N ALA A 29 5.52 -10.57 10.42
CA ALA A 29 5.24 -9.15 10.19
C ALA A 29 6.18 -8.27 11.04
N ALA A 30 6.35 -8.57 12.32
CA ALA A 30 7.25 -7.84 13.21
C ALA A 30 8.72 -7.91 12.74
N ILE A 31 9.19 -9.10 12.35
CA ILE A 31 10.54 -9.28 11.79
C ILE A 31 10.70 -8.47 10.50
N THR A 32 9.71 -8.52 9.60
CA THR A 32 9.73 -7.78 8.33
C THR A 32 9.81 -6.28 8.57
N ILE A 33 9.00 -5.75 9.48
CA ILE A 33 9.03 -4.33 9.86
C ILE A 33 10.40 -3.97 10.45
N PHE A 34 10.95 -4.79 11.35
CA PHE A 34 12.27 -4.53 11.94
C PHE A 34 13.37 -4.48 10.88
N VAL A 35 13.43 -5.46 9.98
CA VAL A 35 14.42 -5.51 8.88
C VAL A 35 14.26 -4.31 7.96
N PHE A 36 13.02 -3.95 7.61
CA PHE A 36 12.73 -2.77 6.80
C PHE A 36 13.21 -1.48 7.48
N LEU A 37 12.84 -1.25 8.75
CA LEU A 37 13.24 -0.05 9.49
C LEU A 37 14.75 0.05 9.66
N TYR A 38 15.43 -1.06 9.95
CA TYR A 38 16.88 -1.10 10.03
C TYR A 38 17.54 -0.81 8.68
N GLY A 39 17.02 -1.38 7.59
CA GLY A 39 17.48 -1.11 6.24
C GLY A 39 17.32 0.35 5.83
N VAL A 40 16.16 0.95 6.14
CA VAL A 40 15.89 2.37 5.94
C VAL A 40 16.86 3.23 6.75
N TYR A 41 17.03 2.95 8.04
CA TYR A 41 17.98 3.66 8.90
C TYR A 41 19.40 3.63 8.32
N ARG A 42 19.91 2.46 7.96
CA ARG A 42 21.24 2.32 7.34
C ARG A 42 21.37 3.07 6.01
N ARG A 43 20.30 3.17 5.24
CA ARG A 43 20.30 3.91 3.96
C ARG A 43 20.42 5.41 4.21
N PHE A 44 19.64 5.93 5.15
CA PHE A 44 19.71 7.33 5.55
C PHE A 44 21.05 7.69 6.20
N ASP A 45 21.58 6.84 7.07
CA ASP A 45 22.89 7.01 7.69
C ASP A 45 24.00 7.14 6.63
N ARG A 46 23.97 6.28 5.60
CA ARG A 46 24.89 6.38 4.46
C ARG A 46 24.74 7.68 3.68
N TYR A 47 23.52 8.16 3.46
CA TYR A 47 23.28 9.42 2.76
C TYR A 47 23.72 10.64 3.58
N ALA A 48 23.56 10.57 4.91
CA ALA A 48 24.00 11.62 5.83
C ALA A 48 25.52 11.68 5.95
N ALA A 49 26.22 10.56 5.73
CA ALA A 49 27.68 10.49 5.72
C ALA A 49 28.34 10.97 4.40
N GLY A 50 27.55 11.37 3.39
CA GLY A 50 28.09 11.99 2.17
C GLY A 50 28.63 13.38 2.45
N ASP A 51 29.52 13.86 1.58
CA ASP A 51 30.08 15.21 1.64
C ASP A 51 28.99 16.30 1.68
N ASP A 52 29.36 17.47 2.21
CA ASP A 52 28.48 18.63 2.25
C ASP A 52 27.96 18.98 0.85
N ASP A 53 26.65 19.11 0.73
CA ASP A 53 26.05 19.51 -0.55
C ASP A 53 26.33 20.99 -0.83
N PRO A 54 26.52 21.38 -2.11
CA PRO A 54 26.76 22.77 -2.48
C PRO A 54 25.53 23.67 -2.28
N PHE A 55 24.38 23.13 -1.86
CA PHE A 55 23.14 23.83 -1.57
C PHE A 55 22.51 23.30 -0.27
N ALA A 56 21.71 24.14 0.38
CA ALA A 56 21.07 23.80 1.65
C ALA A 56 19.96 22.76 1.45
N ARG A 57 20.21 21.49 1.82
CA ARG A 57 19.26 20.37 1.59
C ARG A 57 17.84 20.57 2.13
N LEU A 58 17.65 21.44 3.10
CA LEU A 58 16.38 21.68 3.80
C LEU A 58 15.76 23.04 3.46
N ASP A 59 16.24 23.71 2.42
CA ASP A 59 15.55 24.88 1.89
C ASP A 59 14.24 24.48 1.18
N ASP A 60 13.27 25.39 1.23
CA ASP A 60 11.99 25.31 0.50
C ASP A 60 11.27 23.95 0.56
N LEU A 61 11.30 23.30 1.73
CA LEU A 61 10.82 21.92 1.92
C LEU A 61 9.37 21.74 1.46
N SER A 62 8.49 22.71 1.72
CA SER A 62 7.09 22.61 1.33
C SER A 62 6.94 22.49 -0.19
N THR A 63 7.60 23.36 -0.94
CA THR A 63 7.52 23.37 -2.40
C THR A 63 8.12 22.08 -2.97
N ARG A 64 9.28 21.67 -2.46
CA ARG A 64 9.97 20.46 -2.92
C ARG A 64 9.18 19.18 -2.62
N VAL A 65 8.50 19.11 -1.47
CA VAL A 65 7.62 17.97 -1.14
C VAL A 65 6.40 17.94 -2.07
N VAL A 66 5.77 19.08 -2.32
CA VAL A 66 4.61 19.18 -3.23
C VAL A 66 5.01 18.82 -4.67
N GLU A 67 6.13 19.34 -5.15
CA GLU A 67 6.66 19.02 -6.47
C GLU A 67 7.03 17.54 -6.59
N ALA A 68 7.71 16.97 -5.60
CA ALA A 68 8.05 15.56 -5.60
C ALA A 68 6.81 14.67 -5.61
N ALA A 69 5.80 15.00 -4.80
CA ALA A 69 4.52 14.29 -4.79
C ALA A 69 3.81 14.39 -6.14
N ARG A 70 3.77 15.59 -6.74
CA ARG A 70 3.18 15.79 -8.07
C ARG A 70 3.90 14.95 -9.13
N ILE A 71 5.23 15.00 -9.17
CA ILE A 71 6.03 14.25 -10.14
C ILE A 71 5.80 12.75 -9.99
N ALA A 72 5.83 12.24 -8.75
CA ALA A 72 5.65 10.83 -8.45
C ALA A 72 4.24 10.33 -8.84
N LEU A 73 3.20 11.02 -8.37
CA LEU A 73 1.81 10.61 -8.60
C LEU A 73 1.40 10.76 -10.06
N SER A 74 1.84 11.82 -10.75
CA SER A 74 1.52 12.02 -12.17
C SER A 74 2.25 11.09 -13.12
N ASN A 75 3.36 10.47 -12.69
CA ASN A 75 4.27 9.71 -13.55
C ASN A 75 4.80 10.52 -14.74
N GLU A 76 4.73 11.86 -14.72
CA GLU A 76 5.01 12.71 -15.89
C GLU A 76 6.42 12.49 -16.46
N LYS A 77 7.39 12.16 -15.60
CA LYS A 77 8.77 11.88 -16.02
C LYS A 77 8.92 10.51 -16.68
N ASN A 78 8.11 9.52 -16.28
CA ASN A 78 8.12 8.18 -16.87
C ASN A 78 7.54 8.18 -18.29
N PHE A 79 6.55 9.04 -18.55
CA PHE A 79 5.98 9.21 -19.90
C PHE A 79 6.84 10.03 -20.85
N ASN A 80 7.92 10.65 -20.36
CA ASN A 80 8.74 11.51 -21.20
C ASN A 80 9.52 10.67 -22.21
N ARG A 81 9.10 10.73 -23.49
CA ARG A 81 9.69 10.01 -24.62
C ARG A 81 9.59 8.48 -24.53
N ASP A 82 8.84 7.94 -23.57
CA ASP A 82 8.60 6.51 -23.43
C ASP A 82 7.16 6.26 -22.94
N LEU A 83 6.25 6.01 -23.87
CA LEU A 83 4.85 5.68 -23.53
C LEU A 83 4.76 4.32 -22.84
N TYR A 84 5.58 3.36 -23.25
CA TYR A 84 5.53 2.01 -22.71
C TYR A 84 6.00 2.01 -21.25
N GLY A 85 7.16 2.61 -20.98
CA GLY A 85 7.68 2.78 -19.63
C GLY A 85 6.76 3.63 -18.74
N GLY A 86 6.12 4.67 -19.30
CA GLY A 86 5.12 5.47 -18.60
C GLY A 86 3.88 4.69 -18.18
N LEU A 87 3.30 3.90 -19.08
CA LEU A 87 2.15 3.04 -18.78
C LEU A 87 2.51 1.94 -17.77
N MET A 88 3.65 1.27 -17.97
CA MET A 88 4.18 0.26 -17.06
C MET A 88 4.30 0.81 -15.63
N HIS A 89 4.98 1.94 -15.43
CA HIS A 89 5.14 2.55 -14.11
C HIS A 89 3.81 3.02 -13.51
N SER A 90 2.92 3.56 -14.33
CA SER A 90 1.61 4.02 -13.85
C SER A 90 0.77 2.86 -13.34
N PHE A 91 0.75 1.73 -14.06
CA PHE A 91 0.05 0.52 -13.64
C PHE A 91 0.64 -0.06 -12.35
N ILE A 92 1.96 -0.11 -12.23
CA ILE A 92 2.64 -0.58 -11.02
C ILE A 92 2.36 0.36 -9.84
N LEU A 93 2.59 1.67 -9.98
CA LEU A 93 2.47 2.62 -8.89
C LEU A 93 1.03 2.73 -8.39
N TRP A 94 0.07 2.99 -9.30
CA TRP A 94 -1.32 3.19 -8.91
C TRP A 94 -1.97 1.88 -8.49
N GLY A 95 -1.63 0.77 -9.13
CA GLY A 95 -2.05 -0.56 -8.70
C GLY A 95 -1.59 -0.86 -7.27
N PHE A 96 -0.28 -0.71 -7.00
CA PHE A 96 0.27 -0.90 -5.67
C PHE A 96 -0.33 0.05 -4.63
N LEU A 97 -0.43 1.34 -4.95
CA LEU A 97 -0.94 2.36 -4.02
C LEU A 97 -2.39 2.09 -3.64
N THR A 98 -3.25 1.69 -4.59
CA THR A 98 -4.62 1.30 -4.29
C THR A 98 -4.66 0.05 -3.39
N LEU A 99 -3.88 -0.98 -3.69
CA LEU A 99 -3.83 -2.20 -2.85
C LEU A 99 -3.31 -1.91 -1.43
N LEU A 100 -2.35 -0.99 -1.30
CA LEU A 100 -1.85 -0.53 0.00
C LEU A 100 -2.94 0.22 0.77
N ILE A 101 -3.63 1.18 0.14
CA ILE A 101 -4.74 1.90 0.76
C ILE A 101 -5.84 0.93 1.18
N ALA A 102 -6.15 -0.04 0.33
CA ALA A 102 -7.13 -1.08 0.63
C ALA A 102 -6.76 -1.89 1.87
N THR A 103 -5.47 -2.22 2.04
CA THR A 103 -4.95 -2.88 3.25
C THR A 103 -5.04 -1.96 4.47
N LEU A 104 -4.72 -0.68 4.33
CA LEU A 104 -4.80 0.31 5.40
C LEU A 104 -6.24 0.56 5.86
N ILE A 105 -7.23 0.50 4.96
CA ILE A 105 -8.66 0.62 5.32
C ILE A 105 -9.06 -0.51 6.28
N ILE A 106 -8.76 -1.77 5.94
CA ILE A 106 -9.08 -2.92 6.80
C ILE A 106 -8.32 -2.83 8.13
N MET A 107 -7.03 -2.45 8.09
CA MET A 107 -6.24 -2.24 9.31
C MET A 107 -6.86 -1.14 10.20
N PHE A 108 -7.28 -0.03 9.60
CA PHE A 108 -7.89 1.08 10.33
C PHE A 108 -9.23 0.69 10.93
N GLU A 109 -10.05 -0.09 10.22
CA GLU A 109 -11.27 -0.62 10.80
C GLU A 109 -10.98 -1.50 12.02
N GLN A 110 -10.18 -2.55 11.83
CA GLN A 110 -9.95 -3.58 12.84
C GLN A 110 -9.24 -3.03 14.10
N TYR A 111 -8.29 -2.12 13.93
CA TYR A 111 -7.45 -1.63 15.04
C TYR A 111 -7.79 -0.22 15.53
N ALA A 112 -8.65 0.52 14.83
CA ALA A 112 -9.10 1.82 15.29
C ALA A 112 -10.62 1.85 15.49
N THR A 113 -11.43 1.67 14.44
CA THR A 113 -12.88 1.91 14.58
C THR A 113 -13.61 0.81 15.33
N GLU A 114 -13.33 -0.44 15.01
CA GLU A 114 -13.91 -1.60 15.70
C GLU A 114 -13.40 -1.66 17.14
N MET A 115 -12.08 -1.57 17.34
CA MET A 115 -11.48 -1.68 18.68
C MET A 115 -11.83 -0.51 19.62
N LEU A 116 -11.90 0.74 19.12
CA LEU A 116 -12.11 1.92 19.98
C LEU A 116 -13.58 2.35 20.06
N PHE A 117 -14.37 2.07 19.03
CA PHE A 117 -15.74 2.58 18.90
C PHE A 117 -16.79 1.49 18.61
N ASP A 118 -16.40 0.22 18.46
CA ASP A 118 -17.30 -0.89 18.10
C ASP A 118 -18.03 -0.65 16.76
N VAL A 119 -17.35 0.05 15.82
CA VAL A 119 -17.88 0.38 14.50
C VAL A 119 -17.13 -0.38 13.42
N ALA A 120 -17.86 -1.26 12.74
CA ALA A 120 -17.45 -1.88 11.48
C ALA A 120 -18.20 -1.22 10.30
N PHE A 121 -17.49 -0.89 9.23
CA PHE A 121 -18.02 -0.25 8.03
C PHE A 121 -17.65 -1.00 6.73
N TRP A 122 -16.83 -2.05 6.80
CA TRP A 122 -16.41 -2.86 5.66
C TRP A 122 -17.43 -3.96 5.32
N HIS A 123 -18.65 -3.53 5.01
CA HIS A 123 -19.74 -4.40 4.57
C HIS A 123 -20.64 -3.67 3.54
N GLY A 124 -21.55 -4.41 2.91
CA GLY A 124 -22.55 -3.86 2.00
C GLY A 124 -21.95 -3.18 0.77
N ASP A 125 -22.53 -2.04 0.38
CA ASP A 125 -22.13 -1.29 -0.82
C ASP A 125 -20.68 -0.79 -0.75
N PHE A 126 -20.18 -0.44 0.45
CA PHE A 126 -18.79 -0.04 0.63
C PHE A 126 -17.84 -1.19 0.30
N TYR A 127 -18.13 -2.39 0.82
CA TYR A 127 -17.35 -3.59 0.52
C TYR A 127 -17.37 -3.92 -0.99
N LEU A 128 -18.53 -3.82 -1.65
CA LEU A 128 -18.64 -4.10 -3.09
C LEU A 128 -17.83 -3.11 -3.94
N ALA A 129 -17.93 -1.81 -3.66
CA ALA A 129 -17.15 -0.79 -4.34
C ALA A 129 -15.65 -0.96 -4.09
N TYR A 130 -15.28 -1.20 -2.83
CA TYR A 130 -13.91 -1.54 -2.42
C TYR A 130 -13.37 -2.72 -3.22
N GLN A 131 -14.10 -3.85 -3.24
CA GLN A 131 -13.66 -5.08 -3.88
C GLN A 131 -13.48 -4.87 -5.39
N PHE A 132 -14.44 -4.22 -6.05
CA PHE A 132 -14.35 -3.91 -7.47
C PHE A 132 -13.11 -3.07 -7.82
N ILE A 133 -12.84 -2.01 -7.05
CA ILE A 133 -11.68 -1.14 -7.27
C ILE A 133 -10.37 -1.92 -7.02
N VAL A 134 -10.32 -2.70 -5.95
CA VAL A 134 -9.15 -3.51 -5.59
C VAL A 134 -8.85 -4.56 -6.66
N ASP A 135 -9.86 -5.26 -7.17
CA ASP A 135 -9.69 -6.27 -8.21
C ASP A 135 -9.22 -5.64 -9.53
N ALA A 136 -9.81 -4.52 -9.93
CA ALA A 136 -9.42 -3.81 -11.15
C ALA A 136 -7.99 -3.25 -11.07
N MET A 137 -7.64 -2.60 -9.96
CA MET A 137 -6.30 -2.04 -9.76
C MET A 137 -5.25 -3.12 -9.53
N GLY A 138 -5.63 -4.25 -8.91
CA GLY A 138 -4.79 -5.43 -8.80
C GLY A 138 -4.49 -6.08 -10.15
N LEU A 139 -5.47 -6.14 -11.05
CA LEU A 139 -5.24 -6.58 -12.43
C LEU A 139 -4.27 -5.64 -13.16
N LEU A 140 -4.48 -4.32 -13.06
CA LEU A 140 -3.54 -3.34 -13.64
C LEU A 140 -2.14 -3.52 -13.06
N PHE A 141 -2.00 -3.72 -11.75
CA PHE A 141 -0.71 -3.99 -11.12
C PHE A 141 -0.01 -5.19 -11.74
N VAL A 142 -0.71 -6.33 -11.86
CA VAL A 142 -0.15 -7.55 -12.46
C VAL A 142 0.24 -7.34 -13.93
N VAL A 143 -0.60 -6.64 -14.71
CA VAL A 143 -0.27 -6.27 -16.10
C VAL A 143 1.00 -5.41 -16.14
N GLY A 144 1.10 -4.41 -15.25
CA GLY A 144 2.29 -3.55 -15.13
C GLY A 144 3.55 -4.35 -14.81
N ILE A 145 3.49 -5.33 -13.91
CA ILE A 145 4.61 -6.24 -13.63
C ILE A 145 4.93 -7.10 -14.86
N GLY A 146 3.92 -7.58 -15.59
CA GLY A 146 4.11 -8.32 -16.83
C GLY A 146 4.76 -7.49 -17.93
N MET A 147 4.55 -6.17 -17.96
CA MET A 147 5.26 -5.25 -18.86
C MET A 147 6.71 -4.99 -18.45
N ALA A 148 7.06 -5.23 -17.17
CA ALA A 148 8.40 -4.97 -16.64
C ALA A 148 9.40 -6.12 -16.85
N ILE A 149 8.93 -7.27 -17.34
CA ILE A 149 9.71 -8.48 -17.58
C ILE A 149 9.93 -8.64 -19.08
#